data_AF-A0A2D9DMQ2-F1
#
_entry.id   AF-A0A2D9DMQ2-F1
#
_cell.length_a   1.000
_cell.length_b   1.000
_cell.length_c   1.000
_cell.angle_alpha   90.00
_cell.angle_beta   90.00
_cell.angle_gamma   90.00
#
_symmetry.space_group_name_H-M   'P 1'
#
loop_
_entity.id
_entity.type
_entity.pdbx_description
1 polymer ?
#
loop_
_entity_poly.entity_id
_entity_poly.type
_entity_poly.pdbx_seq_one_letter_code
_entity_poly.pdbx_strand_id
1 'polypeptide(L)'
;MRNVKNTFLATFLVLLALACKEKPSEDEKGVAEIADHPENFYGLEKEKFDTIIDGKEVKLYWIKNDDIAVAFTNYGGRIVGLWVPDKTGKMTDVVVGMNSVSGFANATEPYFGATIGRVGNRIAKGKFTLNGTEYSIPKNNNGNTLHGGNKGFQYVVWEAKQPDDKTLVFTYDSPDMEEGFPGNLEVKVTYSVTDDQSILMEYEATTDKATPVNLTNHAFF
;
A
#
# COMPACT_ATOMS: atom_id res chain seq x y z
N MET A 1 -67.19 -17.15 -71.03
CA MET A 1 -66.36 -18.22 -71.66
C MET A 1 -64.91 -17.76 -71.72
N ARG A 2 -64.07 -18.21 -70.77
CA ARG A 2 -62.72 -18.78 -70.98
C ARG A 2 -62.01 -18.88 -69.62
N ASN A 3 -61.81 -20.13 -69.22
CA ASN A 3 -60.88 -20.59 -68.19
C ASN A 3 -59.45 -20.15 -68.50
N VAL A 4 -58.62 -19.89 -67.48
CA VAL A 4 -57.37 -20.64 -67.22
C VAL A 4 -57.07 -20.60 -65.71
N LYS A 5 -56.62 -21.75 -65.19
CA LYS A 5 -56.26 -22.09 -63.81
C LYS A 5 -54.81 -21.70 -63.44
N ASN A 6 -54.48 -21.92 -62.16
CA ASN A 6 -53.15 -22.03 -61.54
C ASN A 6 -52.64 -20.69 -60.97
N THR A 7 -52.04 -20.57 -59.78
CA THR A 7 -51.35 -21.55 -58.93
C THR A 7 -51.29 -20.99 -57.50
N PHE A 8 -51.34 -21.86 -56.50
CA PHE A 8 -50.96 -21.58 -55.12
C PHE A 8 -49.51 -21.08 -55.04
N LEU A 9 -49.25 -19.99 -54.31
CA LEU A 9 -48.03 -19.86 -53.49
C LEU A 9 -48.23 -18.79 -52.41
N ALA A 10 -48.39 -19.23 -51.17
CA ALA A 10 -48.34 -18.36 -50.00
C ALA A 10 -46.86 -18.02 -49.73
N THR A 11 -46.48 -16.75 -49.88
CA THR A 11 -45.14 -16.28 -49.51
C THR A 11 -45.20 -15.71 -48.10
N PHE A 12 -44.73 -16.51 -47.14
CA PHE A 12 -44.49 -16.10 -45.76
C PHE A 12 -43.19 -15.27 -45.74
N LEU A 13 -43.29 -13.95 -45.63
CA LEU A 13 -42.12 -13.08 -45.49
C LEU A 13 -41.71 -13.07 -44.00
N VAL A 14 -40.83 -13.99 -43.62
CA VAL A 14 -40.17 -13.95 -42.31
C VAL A 14 -39.08 -12.88 -42.37
N LEU A 15 -39.33 -11.71 -41.78
CA LEU A 15 -38.25 -10.77 -41.44
C LEU A 15 -37.46 -11.35 -40.27
N LEU A 16 -36.35 -12.01 -40.57
CA LEU A 16 -35.27 -12.26 -39.62
C LEU A 16 -34.61 -10.91 -39.30
N ALA A 17 -35.03 -10.28 -38.21
CA ALA A 17 -34.22 -9.27 -37.56
C ALA A 17 -32.99 -9.98 -36.98
N LEU A 18 -31.88 -9.96 -37.72
CA LEU A 18 -30.57 -10.22 -37.16
C LEU A 18 -30.28 -9.09 -36.16
N ALA A 19 -30.59 -9.35 -34.89
CA ALA A 19 -29.98 -8.62 -33.80
C ALA A 19 -28.48 -8.99 -33.81
N CYS A 20 -27.67 -8.14 -34.45
CA CYS A 20 -26.23 -8.12 -34.19
C CYS A 20 -26.06 -7.82 -32.70
N LYS A 21 -25.92 -8.86 -31.90
CA LYS A 21 -25.34 -8.75 -30.57
C LYS A 21 -23.86 -8.53 -30.81
N GLU A 22 -23.46 -7.27 -30.98
CA GLU A 22 -22.05 -6.91 -30.97
C GLU A 22 -21.48 -7.45 -29.66
N LYS A 23 -20.51 -8.36 -29.79
CA LYS A 23 -19.64 -8.69 -28.65
C LYS A 23 -18.95 -7.38 -28.30
N PRO A 24 -18.95 -6.96 -27.02
CA PRO A 24 -18.16 -5.80 -26.62
C PRO A 24 -16.73 -6.03 -27.11
N SER A 25 -16.13 -5.01 -27.71
CA SER A 25 -14.72 -5.05 -28.06
C SER A 25 -13.89 -5.34 -26.81
N GLU A 26 -12.68 -5.90 -26.97
CA GLU A 26 -11.78 -6.12 -25.83
C GLU A 26 -11.52 -4.82 -25.05
N ASP A 27 -11.58 -3.68 -25.72
CA ASP A 27 -11.49 -2.35 -25.12
C ASP A 27 -12.71 -2.02 -24.21
N GLU A 28 -13.94 -2.36 -24.62
CA GLU A 28 -15.14 -2.09 -23.80
C GLU A 28 -15.27 -3.03 -22.60
N LYS A 29 -14.78 -4.27 -22.70
CA LYS A 29 -14.67 -5.16 -21.52
C LYS A 29 -13.67 -4.64 -20.51
N GLY A 30 -12.54 -4.13 -20.97
CA GLY A 30 -11.57 -3.45 -20.12
C GLY A 30 -12.24 -2.30 -19.37
N VAL A 31 -12.93 -1.40 -20.07
CA VAL A 31 -13.58 -0.22 -19.47
C VAL A 31 -14.68 -0.58 -18.45
N ALA A 32 -15.43 -1.68 -18.66
CA ALA A 32 -16.47 -2.12 -17.72
C ALA A 32 -15.92 -2.80 -16.45
N GLU A 33 -14.83 -3.60 -16.54
CA GLU A 33 -14.13 -4.14 -15.36
C GLU A 33 -13.42 -3.02 -14.57
N ILE A 34 -12.91 -2.00 -15.26
CA ILE A 34 -12.25 -0.83 -14.67
C ILE A 34 -13.20 -0.02 -13.76
N ALA A 35 -14.49 0.00 -14.06
CA ALA A 35 -15.47 0.79 -13.33
C ALA A 35 -15.93 0.17 -12.00
N ASP A 36 -15.86 -1.16 -11.86
CA ASP A 36 -16.34 -1.86 -10.66
C ASP A 36 -15.27 -2.01 -9.56
N HIS A 37 -13.97 -1.99 -9.90
CA HIS A 37 -12.86 -2.15 -8.95
C HIS A 37 -11.59 -1.36 -9.36
N PRO A 38 -11.52 -0.05 -9.06
CA PRO A 38 -10.37 0.79 -9.43
C PRO A 38 -9.05 0.38 -8.76
N GLU A 39 -9.08 -0.42 -7.70
CA GLU A 39 -7.88 -0.97 -7.04
C GLU A 39 -7.17 -2.09 -7.83
N ASN A 40 -7.89 -2.80 -8.72
CA ASN A 40 -7.27 -3.81 -9.58
C ASN A 40 -6.45 -3.21 -10.73
N PHE A 41 -6.60 -1.91 -11.00
CA PHE A 41 -5.92 -1.18 -12.06
C PHE A 41 -4.39 -1.16 -11.91
N TYR A 42 -3.95 -1.34 -10.68
CA TYR A 42 -2.55 -1.24 -10.28
C TYR A 42 -1.90 -2.59 -9.99
N GLY A 43 -2.58 -3.71 -10.30
CA GLY A 43 -2.02 -5.06 -10.20
C GLY A 43 -1.80 -5.58 -8.77
N LEU A 44 -2.43 -4.95 -7.78
CA LEU A 44 -2.42 -5.39 -6.38
C LEU A 44 -3.74 -6.07 -6.05
N GLU A 45 -3.68 -7.34 -5.64
CA GLU A 45 -4.84 -8.09 -5.16
C GLU A 45 -4.98 -7.87 -3.65
N LYS A 46 -6.09 -7.25 -3.22
CA LYS A 46 -6.34 -6.90 -1.81
C LYS A 46 -6.26 -8.11 -0.88
N GLU A 47 -6.72 -9.26 -1.34
CA GLU A 47 -6.76 -10.52 -0.59
C GLU A 47 -5.35 -11.02 -0.21
N LYS A 48 -4.32 -10.61 -0.95
CA LYS A 48 -2.91 -10.91 -0.64
C LYS A 48 -2.35 -10.07 0.51
N PHE A 49 -3.11 -9.07 0.96
CA PHE A 49 -2.79 -8.22 2.10
C PHE A 49 -3.71 -8.46 3.29
N ASP A 50 -4.86 -9.09 3.10
CA ASP A 50 -5.82 -9.41 4.15
C ASP A 50 -5.32 -10.63 4.96
N THR A 51 -4.73 -10.36 6.13
CA THR A 51 -4.24 -11.39 7.06
C THR A 51 -4.27 -10.90 8.51
N ILE A 52 -3.87 -11.76 9.45
CA ILE A 52 -3.70 -11.43 10.86
C ILE A 52 -2.25 -11.71 11.25
N ILE A 53 -1.57 -10.69 11.79
CA ILE A 53 -0.21 -10.81 12.36
C ILE A 53 -0.28 -10.30 13.80
N ASP A 54 0.21 -11.11 14.74
CA ASP A 54 0.21 -10.81 16.18
C ASP A 54 -1.17 -10.36 16.72
N GLY A 55 -2.24 -10.97 16.19
CA GLY A 55 -3.62 -10.69 16.58
C GLY A 55 -4.21 -9.40 16.00
N LYS A 56 -3.48 -8.70 15.12
CA LYS A 56 -3.94 -7.48 14.44
C LYS A 56 -4.22 -7.73 12.97
N GLU A 57 -5.28 -7.11 12.47
CA GLU A 57 -5.61 -7.16 11.04
C GLU A 57 -4.58 -6.38 10.22
N VAL A 58 -4.09 -7.02 9.16
CA VAL A 58 -3.28 -6.38 8.13
C VAL A 58 -4.14 -6.23 6.89
N LYS A 59 -4.06 -5.06 6.24
CA LYS A 59 -4.85 -4.71 5.05
C LYS A 59 -4.04 -3.90 4.06
N LEU A 60 -4.59 -3.75 2.86
CA LEU A 60 -4.20 -2.79 1.85
C LEU A 60 -5.04 -1.51 1.98
N TYR A 61 -4.42 -0.35 1.87
CA TYR A 61 -5.03 0.98 1.94
C TYR A 61 -4.61 1.80 0.72
N TRP A 62 -5.43 2.75 0.31
CA TRP A 62 -5.18 3.61 -0.84
C TRP A 62 -5.47 5.06 -0.50
N ILE A 63 -4.58 5.97 -0.92
CA ILE A 63 -4.89 7.40 -1.03
C ILE A 63 -4.63 7.85 -2.46
N LYS A 64 -5.43 8.79 -2.96
CA LYS A 64 -5.34 9.26 -4.35
C LYS A 64 -5.92 10.66 -4.53
N ASN A 65 -5.46 11.32 -5.57
CA ASN A 65 -6.13 12.47 -6.16
C ASN A 65 -6.25 12.24 -7.69
N ASP A 66 -6.52 13.28 -8.45
CA ASP A 66 -6.68 13.17 -9.91
C ASP A 66 -5.35 12.85 -10.64
N ASP A 67 -4.20 13.07 -9.99
CA ASP A 67 -2.89 12.96 -10.62
C ASP A 67 -2.08 11.74 -10.14
N ILE A 68 -2.15 11.37 -8.86
CA ILE A 68 -1.35 10.29 -8.27
C ILE A 68 -2.21 9.35 -7.43
N ALA A 69 -1.76 8.09 -7.34
CA ALA A 69 -2.33 7.09 -6.46
C ALA A 69 -1.23 6.37 -5.68
N VAL A 70 -1.49 6.08 -4.41
CA VAL A 70 -0.51 5.47 -3.52
C VAL A 70 -1.17 4.34 -2.74
N ALA A 71 -0.53 3.17 -2.77
CA ALA A 71 -0.96 2.00 -2.01
C ALA A 71 -0.11 1.86 -0.76
N PHE A 72 -0.73 1.41 0.33
CA PHE A 72 -0.09 1.17 1.61
C PHE A 72 -0.52 -0.14 2.24
N THR A 73 0.32 -0.67 3.12
CA THR A 73 -0.11 -1.69 4.10
C THR A 73 0.29 -1.26 5.50
N ASN A 74 -0.58 -1.55 6.48
CA ASN A 74 -0.31 -1.25 7.87
C ASN A 74 0.72 -2.20 8.51
N TYR A 75 1.10 -3.30 7.84
CA TYR A 75 2.30 -4.05 8.23
C TYR A 75 3.56 -3.27 7.90
N GLY A 76 4.23 -2.75 8.93
CA GLY A 76 5.39 -1.87 8.81
C GLY A 76 5.09 -0.43 8.41
N GLY A 77 3.81 -0.04 8.33
CA GLY A 77 3.39 1.29 7.88
C GLY A 77 4.01 1.64 6.53
N ARG A 78 3.85 0.74 5.56
CA ARG A 78 4.62 0.70 4.31
C ARG A 78 3.89 1.37 3.15
N ILE A 79 4.65 2.07 2.31
CA ILE A 79 4.27 2.32 0.91
C ILE A 79 4.47 1.01 0.14
N VAL A 80 3.41 0.53 -0.50
CA VAL A 80 3.43 -0.67 -1.34
C VAL A 80 3.74 -0.32 -2.79
N GLY A 81 3.23 0.82 -3.26
CA GLY A 81 3.45 1.34 -4.61
C GLY A 81 3.01 2.80 -4.72
N LEU A 82 3.56 3.51 -5.71
CA LEU A 82 3.25 4.91 -6.01
C LEU A 82 3.13 5.07 -7.53
N TRP A 83 1.93 5.37 -8.00
CA TRP A 83 1.66 5.59 -9.41
C TRP A 83 1.66 7.07 -9.73
N VAL A 84 2.52 7.46 -10.67
CA VAL A 84 2.65 8.82 -11.19
C VAL A 84 2.56 8.82 -12.73
N PRO A 85 2.04 9.87 -13.36
CA PRO A 85 1.93 9.94 -14.82
C PRO A 85 3.30 10.18 -15.45
N ASP A 86 3.61 9.43 -16.50
CA ASP A 86 4.75 9.73 -17.37
C ASP A 86 4.46 10.90 -18.32
N LYS A 87 5.41 11.23 -19.20
CA LYS A 87 5.26 12.32 -20.19
C LYS A 87 4.08 12.17 -21.17
N THR A 88 3.45 10.99 -21.23
CA THR A 88 2.28 10.68 -22.05
C THR A 88 0.98 10.58 -21.25
N GLY A 89 1.04 10.80 -19.93
CA GLY A 89 -0.08 10.64 -19.00
C GLY A 89 -0.31 9.19 -18.56
N LYS A 90 0.58 8.25 -18.91
CA LYS A 90 0.45 6.86 -18.47
C LYS A 90 0.93 6.72 -17.03
N MET A 91 0.06 6.24 -16.16
CA MET A 91 0.41 5.93 -14.76
C MET A 91 1.44 4.79 -14.69
N THR A 92 2.54 5.02 -13.98
CA THR A 92 3.63 4.06 -13.78
C THR A 92 3.94 3.96 -12.30
N ASP A 93 4.03 2.73 -11.78
CA ASP A 93 4.54 2.50 -10.43
C ASP A 93 6.03 2.86 -10.38
N VAL A 94 6.40 3.79 -9.51
CA VAL A 94 7.77 4.25 -9.33
C VAL A 94 8.34 3.83 -7.97
N VAL A 95 7.70 2.91 -7.24
CA VAL A 95 8.24 2.38 -5.98
C VAL A 95 8.49 0.88 -6.09
N VAL A 96 9.64 0.43 -5.60
CA VAL A 96 9.92 -0.99 -5.45
C VAL A 96 9.15 -1.54 -4.26
N GLY A 97 8.20 -2.44 -4.52
CA GLY A 97 7.36 -3.08 -3.51
C GLY A 97 7.16 -4.58 -3.73
N MET A 98 6.35 -5.18 -2.86
CA MET A 98 5.92 -6.58 -2.95
C MET A 98 4.41 -6.62 -3.18
N ASN A 99 3.92 -7.65 -3.87
CA ASN A 99 2.50 -7.82 -4.17
C ASN A 99 1.69 -8.54 -3.08
N SER A 100 2.26 -8.72 -1.88
CA SER A 100 1.60 -9.37 -0.74
C SER A 100 2.29 -9.07 0.58
N VAL A 101 1.55 -9.20 1.69
CA VAL A 101 2.13 -9.11 3.05
C VAL A 101 3.14 -10.22 3.31
N SER A 102 2.86 -11.43 2.82
CA SER A 102 3.80 -12.57 2.89
C SER A 102 5.11 -12.27 2.16
N GLY A 103 5.04 -11.57 1.01
CA GLY A 103 6.22 -11.11 0.28
C GLY A 103 7.08 -10.16 1.12
N PHE A 104 6.47 -9.18 1.77
CA PHE A 104 7.20 -8.29 2.69
C PHE A 104 7.77 -9.03 3.91
N ALA A 105 7.00 -9.93 4.52
CA ALA A 105 7.43 -10.66 5.72
C ALA A 105 8.61 -11.61 5.46
N ASN A 106 8.72 -12.15 4.25
CA ASN A 106 9.77 -13.08 3.85
C ASN A 106 10.88 -12.44 3.00
N ALA A 107 10.83 -11.11 2.81
CA ALA A 107 11.81 -10.41 2.01
C ALA A 107 13.22 -10.49 2.63
N THR A 108 14.23 -10.72 1.80
CA THR A 108 15.64 -10.62 2.21
C THR A 108 16.05 -9.18 2.51
N GLU A 109 15.42 -8.23 1.81
CA GLU A 109 15.50 -6.80 2.07
C GLU A 109 14.18 -6.34 2.71
N PRO A 110 14.13 -6.22 4.06
CA PRO A 110 12.89 -5.98 4.78
C PRO A 110 12.47 -4.50 4.78
N TYR A 111 13.25 -3.57 4.22
CA TYR A 111 12.97 -2.14 4.39
C TYR A 111 12.11 -1.52 3.28
N PHE A 112 11.82 -2.23 2.17
CA PHE A 112 11.02 -1.69 1.06
C PHE A 112 9.75 -0.97 1.53
N GLY A 113 9.74 0.35 1.33
CA GLY A 113 8.61 1.24 1.62
C GLY A 113 8.28 1.44 3.10
N ALA A 114 9.01 0.82 4.03
CA ALA A 114 8.64 0.78 5.44
C ALA A 114 8.86 2.09 6.18
N THR A 115 8.02 2.31 7.18
CA THR A 115 8.32 3.24 8.26
C THR A 115 9.39 2.61 9.15
N ILE A 116 10.50 3.33 9.32
CA ILE A 116 11.68 2.88 10.07
C ILE A 116 11.74 3.60 11.41
N GLY A 117 11.95 2.82 12.48
CA GLY A 117 12.15 3.32 13.83
C GLY A 117 12.39 2.19 14.83
N ARG A 118 12.66 2.47 16.11
CA ARG A 118 12.64 3.81 16.75
C ARG A 118 13.76 4.75 16.29
N VAL A 119 14.91 4.20 15.90
CA VAL A 119 16.03 4.94 15.32
C VAL A 119 16.42 4.34 13.97
N GLY A 120 16.24 5.12 12.91
CA GLY A 120 16.73 4.82 11.58
C GLY A 120 18.25 4.86 11.49
N ASN A 121 18.78 4.06 10.57
CA ASN A 121 20.21 3.82 10.36
C ASN A 121 20.87 3.13 11.57
N ARG A 122 22.17 3.32 11.78
CA ARG A 122 22.99 2.51 12.69
C ARG A 122 23.25 3.17 14.03
N ILE A 123 23.20 2.37 15.09
CA ILE A 123 23.77 2.69 16.40
C ILE A 123 24.99 1.80 16.62
N ALA A 124 26.14 2.44 16.79
CA ALA A 124 27.43 1.78 16.91
C ALA A 124 27.43 0.81 18.10
N LYS A 125 27.86 -0.43 17.85
CA LYS A 125 27.96 -1.49 18.88
C LYS A 125 26.65 -1.80 19.61
N GLY A 126 25.50 -1.34 19.09
CA GLY A 126 24.19 -1.46 19.73
C GLY A 126 24.15 -0.86 21.12
N LYS A 127 24.85 0.26 21.33
CA LYS A 127 24.93 0.93 22.63
C LYS A 127 24.83 2.43 22.49
N PHE A 128 24.16 3.06 23.45
CA PHE A 128 24.16 4.50 23.62
C PHE A 128 24.03 4.84 25.10
N THR A 129 24.45 6.05 25.47
CA THR A 129 24.31 6.58 26.82
C THR A 129 23.34 7.74 26.80
N LEU A 130 22.35 7.72 27.68
CA LEU A 130 21.37 8.78 27.83
C LEU A 130 21.21 9.10 29.32
N ASN A 131 21.39 10.38 29.66
CA ASN A 131 21.33 10.86 31.04
C ASN A 131 22.20 10.04 32.02
N GLY A 132 23.38 9.62 31.58
CA GLY A 132 24.34 8.84 32.38
C GLY A 132 24.04 7.34 32.49
N THR A 133 22.94 6.84 31.90
CA THR A 133 22.62 5.41 31.86
C THR A 133 23.01 4.84 30.50
N GLU A 134 23.74 3.71 30.49
CA GLU A 134 24.05 2.96 29.27
C GLU A 134 22.91 2.00 28.93
N TYR A 135 22.43 2.07 27.69
CA TYR A 135 21.43 1.18 27.12
C TYR A 135 22.08 0.27 26.08
N SER A 136 21.61 -0.97 26.01
CA SER A 136 22.02 -1.96 25.01
C SER A 136 20.83 -2.37 24.16
N ILE A 137 20.99 -2.25 22.84
CA ILE A 137 20.00 -2.59 21.81
C ILE A 137 20.53 -3.80 21.02
N PRO A 138 19.65 -4.69 20.49
CA PRO A 138 20.08 -5.83 19.69
C PRO A 138 20.96 -5.45 18.49
N LYS A 139 22.03 -6.23 18.29
CA LYS A 139 23.00 -6.05 17.20
C LYS A 139 22.59 -6.91 16.00
N ASN A 140 21.69 -6.39 15.19
CA ASN A 140 21.18 -7.07 13.99
C ASN A 140 22.04 -6.81 12.73
N ASN A 141 23.09 -5.99 12.81
CA ASN A 141 23.88 -5.64 11.63
C ASN A 141 25.39 -5.54 11.93
N ASN A 142 26.13 -6.63 11.70
CA ASN A 142 27.60 -6.66 11.75
C ASN A 142 28.18 -6.03 13.04
N GLY A 143 27.60 -6.39 14.19
CA GLY A 143 28.00 -5.87 15.50
C GLY A 143 27.39 -4.51 15.87
N ASN A 144 26.60 -3.89 15.00
CA ASN A 144 25.82 -2.68 15.26
C ASN A 144 24.32 -3.00 15.32
N THR A 145 23.54 -2.06 15.83
CA THR A 145 22.09 -2.03 15.60
C THR A 145 21.82 -1.25 14.32
N LEU A 146 20.87 -1.69 13.52
CA LEU A 146 20.37 -1.04 12.32
C LEU A 146 18.84 -0.97 12.39
N HIS A 147 18.26 0.17 12.04
CA HIS A 147 16.82 0.35 11.80
C HIS A 147 15.95 -0.20 12.94
N GLY A 148 16.24 0.25 14.16
CA GLY A 148 15.45 -0.08 15.34
C GLY A 148 15.68 -1.46 15.95
N GLY A 149 16.45 -2.36 15.32
CA GLY A 149 16.79 -3.67 15.89
C GLY A 149 16.10 -4.85 15.20
N ASN A 150 15.93 -5.95 15.93
CA ASN A 150 15.44 -7.22 15.38
C ASN A 150 13.96 -7.15 14.97
N LYS A 151 13.13 -6.50 15.80
CA LYS A 151 11.71 -6.21 15.56
C LYS A 151 11.47 -4.70 15.51
N GLY A 152 12.26 -4.00 14.69
CA GLY A 152 12.01 -2.58 14.39
C GLY A 152 10.64 -2.34 13.74
N PHE A 153 10.27 -1.07 13.57
CA PHE A 153 8.93 -0.65 13.14
C PHE A 153 8.47 -1.21 11.79
N GLN A 154 9.40 -1.64 10.94
CA GLN A 154 9.12 -2.34 9.69
C GLN A 154 8.45 -3.71 9.86
N TYR A 155 8.49 -4.31 11.06
CA TYR A 155 7.98 -5.65 11.34
C TYR A 155 6.70 -5.67 12.18
N VAL A 156 6.21 -4.51 12.61
CA VAL A 156 5.01 -4.43 13.47
C VAL A 156 3.77 -4.07 12.67
N VAL A 157 2.60 -4.42 13.18
CA VAL A 157 1.32 -4.00 12.60
C VAL A 157 0.88 -2.69 13.25
N TRP A 158 0.83 -1.64 12.43
CA TRP A 158 0.35 -0.32 12.81
C TRP A 158 -1.18 -0.30 12.84
N GLU A 159 -1.75 0.50 13.74
CA GLU A 159 -3.16 0.87 13.61
C GLU A 159 -3.29 1.85 12.45
N ALA A 160 -4.35 1.71 11.66
CA ALA A 160 -4.57 2.53 10.47
C ALA A 160 -5.93 3.21 10.52
N LYS A 161 -5.95 4.51 10.23
CA LYS A 161 -7.17 5.30 10.08
C LYS A 161 -7.11 6.09 8.79
N GLN A 162 -8.12 5.91 7.96
CA GLN A 162 -8.29 6.63 6.71
C GLN A 162 -9.50 7.58 6.85
N PRO A 163 -9.28 8.87 7.19
CA PRO A 163 -10.38 9.81 7.35
C PRO A 163 -11.06 10.19 6.02
N ASP A 164 -10.35 10.11 4.90
CA ASP A 164 -10.83 10.43 3.56
C ASP A 164 -9.98 9.72 2.48
N ASP A 165 -10.29 9.96 1.20
CA ASP A 165 -9.61 9.33 0.06
C ASP A 165 -8.19 9.90 -0.20
N LYS A 166 -7.79 10.97 0.48
CA LYS A 166 -6.50 11.65 0.29
C LYS A 166 -5.52 11.45 1.44
N THR A 167 -5.98 10.95 2.59
CA THR A 167 -5.21 10.93 3.85
C THR A 167 -5.23 9.55 4.49
N LEU A 168 -4.07 9.08 4.94
CA LEU A 168 -3.92 7.86 5.73
C LEU A 168 -3.04 8.12 6.95
N VAL A 169 -3.53 7.73 8.13
CA VAL A 169 -2.83 7.91 9.40
C VAL A 169 -2.49 6.54 9.95
N PHE A 170 -1.20 6.30 10.19
CA PHE A 170 -0.72 5.15 10.96
C PHE A 170 -0.35 5.57 12.37
N THR A 171 -0.71 4.76 13.36
CA THR A 171 -0.28 4.94 14.75
C THR A 171 0.32 3.65 15.32
N TYR A 172 1.36 3.80 16.13
CA TYR A 172 2.00 2.70 16.84
C TYR A 172 2.47 3.13 18.23
N ASP A 173 2.10 2.34 19.23
CA ASP A 173 2.55 2.51 20.61
C ASP A 173 3.70 1.54 20.87
N SER A 174 4.92 2.08 20.86
CA SER A 174 6.15 1.35 21.14
C SER A 174 6.39 1.35 22.65
N PRO A 175 6.21 0.23 23.36
CA PRO A 175 6.30 0.21 24.82
C PRO A 175 7.72 0.50 25.32
N ASP A 176 7.81 0.88 26.60
CA ASP A 176 9.09 1.02 27.31
C ASP A 176 9.93 -0.24 27.14
N MET A 177 11.21 -0.04 26.79
CA MET A 177 12.20 -1.09 26.54
C MET A 177 11.93 -1.97 25.32
N GLU A 178 11.02 -1.59 24.40
CA GLU A 178 10.92 -2.24 23.10
C GLU A 178 12.27 -2.15 22.36
N GLU A 179 12.80 -3.30 21.92
CA GLU A 179 14.15 -3.44 21.38
C GLU A 179 15.26 -2.84 22.28
N GLY A 180 15.00 -2.59 23.56
CA GLY A 180 15.95 -1.99 24.50
C GLY A 180 15.97 -0.45 24.54
N PHE A 181 15.04 0.23 23.85
CA PHE A 181 14.90 1.69 23.92
C PHE A 181 14.01 2.11 25.10
N PRO A 182 14.44 3.05 25.97
CA PRO A 182 13.63 3.48 27.11
C PRO A 182 12.46 4.36 26.68
N GLY A 183 11.41 4.41 27.49
CA GLY A 183 10.21 5.23 27.30
C GLY A 183 9.17 4.56 26.42
N ASN A 184 7.91 4.66 26.86
CA ASN A 184 6.79 4.44 25.96
C ASN A 184 6.84 5.55 24.91
N LEU A 185 6.68 5.20 23.64
CA LEU A 185 6.70 6.12 22.53
C LEU A 185 5.45 5.90 21.69
N GLU A 186 4.57 6.89 21.70
CA GLU A 186 3.44 6.97 20.79
C GLU A 186 3.95 7.60 19.49
N VAL A 187 3.73 6.93 18.36
CA VAL A 187 4.17 7.41 17.05
C VAL A 187 2.96 7.52 16.14
N LYS A 188 2.89 8.63 15.41
CA LYS A 188 1.88 8.88 14.38
C LYS A 188 2.57 9.30 13.09
N VAL A 189 2.22 8.63 12.00
CA VAL A 189 2.66 8.99 10.66
C VAL A 189 1.44 9.30 9.81
N THR A 190 1.34 10.54 9.34
CA THR A 190 0.27 10.97 8.43
C THR A 190 0.82 11.04 7.01
N TYR A 191 0.21 10.29 6.12
CA TYR A 191 0.44 10.37 4.68
C TYR A 191 -0.73 11.12 4.04
N SER A 192 -0.44 12.09 3.19
CA SER A 192 -1.46 12.75 2.38
C SER A 192 -0.98 13.00 0.95
N VAL A 193 -1.90 12.99 0.00
CA VAL A 193 -1.63 13.46 -1.37
C VAL A 193 -2.09 14.90 -1.53
N THR A 194 -1.23 15.73 -2.10
CA THR A 194 -1.47 17.15 -2.33
C THR A 194 -1.81 17.42 -3.79
N ASP A 195 -2.46 18.54 -4.09
CA ASP A 195 -2.89 18.88 -5.44
C ASP A 195 -1.73 19.21 -6.41
N ASP A 196 -0.48 19.22 -5.93
CA ASP A 196 0.74 19.45 -6.73
C ASP A 196 1.53 18.16 -7.03
N GLN A 197 0.83 17.01 -7.11
CA GLN A 197 1.44 15.69 -7.39
C GLN A 197 2.44 15.23 -6.33
N SER A 198 2.31 15.69 -5.08
CA SER A 198 3.20 15.28 -3.99
C SER A 198 2.53 14.33 -3.02
N ILE A 199 3.36 13.48 -2.40
CA ILE A 199 3.03 12.77 -1.17
C ILE A 199 3.71 13.47 -0.01
N LEU A 200 2.92 13.97 0.94
CA LEU A 200 3.40 14.54 2.19
C LEU A 200 3.45 13.45 3.26
N MET A 201 4.57 13.36 3.98
CA MET A 201 4.78 12.43 5.10
C MET A 201 5.11 13.23 6.36
N GLU A 202 4.21 13.21 7.33
CA GLU A 202 4.37 13.94 8.60
C GLU A 202 4.57 12.93 9.73
N TYR A 203 5.64 13.14 10.50
CA TYR A 203 6.01 12.26 11.61
C TYR A 203 5.83 13.02 12.93
N GLU A 204 5.02 12.47 13.82
CA GLU A 204 4.83 12.97 15.17
C GLU A 204 5.16 11.84 16.16
N ALA A 205 5.84 12.19 17.26
CA ALA A 205 6.12 11.23 18.32
C ALA A 205 6.12 11.89 19.70
N THR A 206 5.50 11.23 20.66
CA THR A 206 5.40 11.66 22.07
C THR A 206 5.90 10.53 22.97
N THR A 207 6.62 10.88 24.04
CA THR A 207 7.21 9.90 24.95
C THR A 207 7.12 10.31 26.40
N ASP A 208 7.04 9.33 27.31
CA ASP A 208 7.00 9.54 28.75
C ASP A 208 8.38 9.55 29.42
N LYS A 209 9.44 9.16 28.68
CA LYS A 209 10.84 9.20 29.15
C LYS A 209 11.75 9.64 28.00
N ALA A 210 12.86 10.29 28.34
CA ALA A 210 13.87 10.65 27.34
C ALA A 210 14.30 9.40 26.55
N THR A 211 14.27 9.49 25.22
CA THR A 211 14.63 8.40 24.31
C THR A 211 15.10 8.97 22.96
N PRO A 212 16.05 8.32 22.25
CA PRO A 212 16.38 8.73 20.90
C PRO A 212 15.25 8.34 19.93
N VAL A 213 14.89 9.25 19.03
CA VAL A 213 13.91 9.02 17.97
C VAL A 213 14.46 9.57 16.66
N ASN A 214 14.44 8.75 15.61
CA ASN A 214 14.82 9.15 14.27
C ASN A 214 14.00 8.32 13.28
N LEU A 215 12.89 8.90 12.79
CA LEU A 215 11.92 8.21 11.93
C LEU A 215 12.18 8.57 10.47
N THR A 216 11.95 7.62 9.57
CA THR A 216 12.00 7.84 8.11
C THR A 216 11.11 6.81 7.41
N ASN A 217 10.79 7.06 6.14
CA ASN A 217 10.32 6.03 5.23
C ASN A 217 11.51 5.48 4.41
N HIS A 218 11.45 4.22 4.00
CA HIS A 218 12.50 3.56 3.23
C HIS A 218 12.00 3.05 1.86
N ALA A 219 11.16 3.85 1.19
CA ALA A 219 10.82 3.65 -0.21
C ALA A 219 12.07 3.70 -1.12
N PHE A 220 12.06 2.84 -2.12
CA PHE A 220 13.07 2.80 -3.19
C PHE A 220 12.37 3.23 -4.47
N PHE A 221 12.94 4.19 -5.18
CA PHE A 221 12.43 4.76 -6.43
C PHE A 221 13.35 4.42 -7.60
#